data_AF-A0AA96FV01-F1
#
_entry.id   AF-A0AA96FV01-F1
#
_cell.length_a   1.000
_cell.length_b   1.000
_cell.length_c   1.000
_cell.angle_alpha   90.00
_cell.angle_beta   90.00
_cell.angle_gamma   90.00
#
_symmetry.space_group_name_H-M   'P 1'
#
loop_
_entity.id
_entity.type
_entity.pdbx_description
1 polymer ?
#
loop_
_entity_poly.entity_id
_entity_poly.type
_entity_poly.pdbx_seq_one_letter_code
_entity_poly.pdbx_strand_id
1 'polypeptide(L)'
;MSVIESVAVSLLTVAATFGGGWFVTTRITERWAQIRRSREDNQAAARELQLRYGEFVANWKTWNALVGEHTAQIEAPDDAKWACLRRATEAEGAVEALLARVSAERRLTAEQIDTLGALRQAFKAARRTIRRGRPLAWSSAESEPYLAFKGLVAAAGVLMASPADPRDRPDAAEAARAFRAITGNRHETTWTATGRRAVARPGTAELRP
;
A
#
# COMPACT_ATOMS: atom_id res chain seq x y z
N MET A 1 -43.79 23.57 -48.33
CA MET A 1 -42.69 22.79 -47.74
C MET A 1 -42.40 21.63 -48.67
N SER A 2 -41.21 21.60 -49.26
CA SER A 2 -40.86 20.55 -50.22
C SER A 2 -40.47 19.27 -49.48
N VAL A 3 -40.73 18.09 -50.06
CA VAL A 3 -40.35 16.79 -49.50
C VAL A 3 -38.86 16.73 -49.10
N ILE A 4 -38.02 17.47 -49.81
CA ILE A 4 -36.58 17.61 -49.56
C ILE A 4 -36.29 18.21 -48.18
N GLU A 5 -37.07 19.21 -47.74
CA GLU A 5 -36.90 19.85 -46.43
C GLU A 5 -37.20 18.88 -45.28
N SER A 6 -38.24 18.06 -45.42
CA SER A 6 -38.60 17.06 -44.41
C SER A 6 -37.53 15.98 -44.27
N VAL A 7 -36.97 15.50 -45.38
CA VAL A 7 -35.91 14.47 -45.37
C VAL A 7 -34.63 15.03 -44.75
N ALA A 8 -34.27 16.28 -45.06
CA ALA A 8 -33.08 16.91 -44.50
C ALA A 8 -33.14 17.04 -42.96
N VAL A 9 -34.29 17.45 -42.42
CA VAL A 9 -34.51 17.56 -40.96
C VAL A 9 -34.43 16.19 -40.28
N SER A 10 -35.02 15.15 -40.86
CA SER A 10 -34.93 13.79 -40.33
C SER A 10 -33.49 13.27 -40.31
N LEU A 11 -32.72 13.48 -41.38
CA LEU A 11 -31.32 13.06 -41.46
C LEU A 11 -30.42 13.78 -40.44
N LEU A 12 -30.61 15.09 -40.26
CA LEU A 12 -29.88 15.87 -39.27
C LEU A 12 -30.20 15.41 -37.85
N THR A 13 -31.46 15.10 -37.57
CA THR A 13 -31.88 14.57 -36.27
C THR A 13 -31.21 13.22 -35.99
N VAL A 14 -31.22 12.30 -36.95
CA VAL A 14 -30.56 10.99 -36.84
C VAL A 14 -29.06 11.17 -36.61
N ALA A 15 -28.39 12.01 -37.41
CA ALA A 15 -26.96 12.29 -37.26
C ALA A 15 -26.63 12.91 -35.89
N ALA A 16 -27.45 13.84 -35.40
CA ALA A 16 -27.28 14.45 -34.08
C ALA A 16 -27.49 13.44 -32.95
N THR A 17 -28.50 12.56 -33.06
CA THR A 17 -28.75 11.51 -32.06
C THR A 17 -27.64 10.46 -32.04
N PHE A 18 -27.19 9.98 -33.19
CA PHE A 18 -26.08 9.02 -33.26
C PHE A 18 -24.75 9.64 -32.82
N GLY A 19 -24.44 10.86 -33.28
CA GLY A 19 -23.22 11.58 -32.90
C GLY A 19 -23.18 11.92 -31.41
N GLY A 20 -24.30 12.42 -30.88
CA GLY A 20 -24.46 12.70 -29.46
C GLY A 20 -24.39 11.45 -28.60
N GLY A 21 -25.11 10.40 -28.99
CA GLY A 21 -25.07 9.09 -28.32
C GLY A 21 -23.67 8.50 -28.30
N TRP A 22 -22.99 8.48 -29.45
CA TRP A 22 -21.60 8.02 -29.57
C TRP A 22 -20.64 8.80 -28.67
N PHE A 23 -20.72 10.14 -28.68
CA PHE A 23 -19.86 10.98 -27.86
C PHE A 23 -20.08 10.75 -26.36
N VAL A 24 -21.33 10.65 -25.91
CA VAL A 24 -21.66 10.38 -24.51
C VAL A 24 -21.19 8.98 -24.11
N THR A 25 -21.44 7.95 -24.93
CA THR A 25 -21.04 6.57 -24.65
C THR A 25 -19.53 6.41 -24.58
N THR A 26 -18.77 7.02 -25.50
CA THR A 26 -17.29 6.95 -25.49
C THR A 26 -16.70 7.58 -24.23
N ARG A 27 -17.13 8.80 -23.86
CA ARG A 27 -16.66 9.48 -22.64
C ARG A 27 -17.00 8.73 -21.36
N ILE A 28 -18.20 8.16 -21.27
CA ILE A 28 -18.61 7.34 -20.12
C ILE A 28 -17.73 6.08 -20.06
N THR A 29 -17.51 5.42 -21.21
CA THR A 29 -16.72 4.18 -21.29
C THR A 29 -15.27 4.40 -20.90
N GLU A 30 -14.64 5.47 -21.39
CA GLU A 30 -13.28 5.87 -21.03
C GLU A 30 -13.15 6.12 -19.52
N ARG A 31 -14.09 6.87 -18.94
CA ARG A 31 -14.10 7.14 -17.49
C ARG A 31 -14.23 5.86 -16.67
N TRP A 32 -15.12 4.94 -17.08
CA TRP A 32 -15.27 3.65 -16.43
C TRP A 32 -14.02 2.78 -16.54
N ALA A 33 -13.38 2.74 -17.71
CA ALA A 33 -12.14 2.02 -17.91
C ALA A 33 -11.01 2.56 -17.02
N GLN A 34 -10.91 3.89 -16.88
CA GLN A 34 -9.93 4.52 -16.00
C GLN A 34 -10.19 4.21 -14.51
N ILE A 35 -11.45 4.28 -14.07
CA ILE A 35 -11.82 3.94 -12.68
C ILE A 35 -11.53 2.47 -12.39
N ARG A 36 -11.86 1.57 -13.31
CA ARG A 36 -11.59 0.13 -13.18
C ARG A 36 -10.09 -0.14 -13.07
N ARG A 37 -9.29 0.42 -13.97
CA ARG A 37 -7.83 0.29 -13.95
C ARG A 37 -7.23 0.79 -12.63
N SER A 38 -7.65 1.96 -12.15
CA SER A 38 -7.22 2.49 -10.85
C SER A 38 -7.54 1.52 -9.71
N ARG A 39 -8.74 0.94 -9.69
CA ARG A 39 -9.12 -0.06 -8.66
C ARG A 39 -8.27 -1.32 -8.73
N GLU A 40 -7.99 -1.83 -9.92
CA GLU A 40 -7.14 -3.00 -10.14
C GLU A 40 -5.71 -2.74 -9.64
N ASP A 41 -5.14 -1.57 -9.99
CA ASP A 41 -3.81 -1.14 -9.54
C ASP A 41 -3.72 -1.02 -8.02
N ASN A 42 -4.75 -0.45 -7.39
CA ASN A 42 -4.83 -0.29 -5.93
C ASN A 42 -4.95 -1.65 -5.22
N GLN A 43 -5.77 -2.56 -5.76
CA GLN A 43 -5.86 -3.93 -5.25
C GLN A 43 -4.55 -4.69 -5.44
N ALA A 44 -3.78 -4.43 -6.51
CA ALA A 44 -2.47 -5.02 -6.72
C ALA A 44 -1.47 -4.50 -5.68
N ALA A 45 -1.44 -3.20 -5.41
CA ALA A 45 -0.58 -2.61 -4.36
C ALA A 45 -0.89 -3.17 -2.97
N ALA A 46 -2.17 -3.30 -2.60
CA ALA A 46 -2.57 -3.88 -1.33
C ALA A 46 -2.21 -5.37 -1.21
N ARG A 47 -2.38 -6.14 -2.30
CA ARG A 47 -1.96 -7.55 -2.36
C ARG A 47 -0.45 -7.70 -2.21
N GLU A 48 0.33 -6.86 -2.88
CA GLU A 48 1.78 -6.84 -2.76
C GLU A 48 2.21 -6.59 -1.30
N LEU A 49 1.61 -5.60 -0.62
CA LEU A 49 1.88 -5.36 0.80
C LEU A 49 1.57 -6.59 1.67
N GLN A 50 0.44 -7.25 1.44
CA GLN A 50 0.05 -8.46 2.19
C GLN A 50 1.02 -9.62 1.97
N LEU A 51 1.48 -9.82 0.72
CA LEU A 51 2.50 -10.82 0.38
C LEU A 51 3.81 -10.53 1.12
N ARG A 52 4.31 -9.29 1.07
CA ARG A 52 5.54 -8.90 1.79
C ARG A 52 5.41 -9.02 3.30
N TYR A 53 4.26 -8.72 3.85
CA TYR A 53 3.98 -8.96 5.26
C TYR A 53 4.03 -10.45 5.61
N GLY A 54 3.41 -11.32 4.81
CA GLY A 54 3.43 -12.77 5.01
C GLY A 54 4.84 -13.36 4.91
N GLU A 55 5.58 -12.99 3.87
CA GLU A 55 7.00 -13.37 3.69
C GLU A 55 7.85 -12.95 4.89
N PHE A 56 7.62 -11.74 5.39
CA PHE A 56 8.32 -11.21 6.54
C PHE A 56 7.99 -11.97 7.83
N VAL A 57 6.72 -12.27 8.10
CA VAL A 57 6.31 -13.06 9.27
C VAL A 57 6.93 -14.45 9.24
N ALA A 58 6.95 -15.09 8.06
CA ALA A 58 7.62 -16.38 7.89
C ALA A 58 9.12 -16.25 8.19
N ASN A 59 9.79 -15.27 7.60
CA ASN A 59 11.22 -15.05 7.78
C ASN A 59 11.62 -14.75 9.23
N TRP A 60 10.85 -13.93 9.93
CA TRP A 60 11.07 -13.65 11.34
C TRP A 60 10.92 -14.92 12.20
N LYS A 61 9.87 -15.73 11.99
CA LYS A 61 9.69 -16.99 12.73
C LYS A 61 10.85 -17.95 12.47
N THR A 62 11.29 -18.10 11.23
CA THR A 62 12.48 -18.89 10.88
C THR A 62 13.71 -18.36 11.61
N TRP A 63 13.93 -17.04 11.61
CA TRP A 63 15.05 -16.45 12.33
C TRP A 63 15.01 -16.74 13.84
N ASN A 64 13.86 -16.57 14.48
CA ASN A 64 13.71 -16.84 15.91
C ASN A 64 13.94 -18.32 16.25
N ALA A 65 13.62 -19.25 15.34
CA ALA A 65 14.02 -20.65 15.48
C ALA A 65 15.55 -20.80 15.36
N LEU A 66 16.18 -20.22 14.34
CA LEU A 66 17.63 -20.32 14.14
C LEU A 66 18.49 -19.79 15.30
N VAL A 67 17.99 -18.80 16.03
CA VAL A 67 18.72 -18.21 17.19
C VAL A 67 18.13 -18.61 18.55
N GLY A 68 17.03 -19.37 18.56
CA GLY A 68 16.32 -19.76 19.77
C GLY A 68 16.76 -21.12 20.30
N GLU A 69 16.69 -21.29 21.61
CA GLU A 69 17.07 -22.55 22.28
C GLU A 69 16.12 -23.71 21.97
N HIS A 70 14.84 -23.41 21.67
CA HIS A 70 13.79 -24.41 21.43
C HIS A 70 14.03 -25.30 20.20
N THR A 71 14.89 -24.87 19.27
CA THR A 71 15.25 -25.62 18.06
C THR A 71 16.75 -25.88 17.96
N ALA A 72 17.48 -25.80 19.08
CA ALA A 72 18.92 -26.06 19.13
C ALA A 72 19.32 -27.48 18.67
N GLN A 73 18.37 -28.42 18.71
CA GLN A 73 18.57 -29.81 18.25
C GLN A 73 18.38 -29.99 16.73
N ILE A 74 17.82 -29.00 16.03
CA ILE A 74 17.61 -29.07 14.59
C ILE A 74 18.83 -28.45 13.91
N GLU A 75 19.58 -29.28 13.18
CA GLU A 75 20.69 -28.81 12.36
C GLU A 75 20.16 -27.90 11.25
N ALA A 76 20.54 -26.62 11.31
CA ALA A 76 20.20 -25.66 10.29
C ALA A 76 21.28 -25.64 9.20
N PRO A 77 20.92 -25.39 7.93
CA PRO A 77 21.90 -25.15 6.88
C PRO A 77 22.88 -24.02 7.26
N ASP A 78 24.15 -24.15 6.89
CA ASP A 78 25.21 -23.19 7.21
C ASP A 78 24.88 -21.74 6.79
N ASP A 79 24.14 -21.59 5.68
CA ASP A 79 23.77 -20.29 5.11
C ASP A 79 22.42 -19.75 5.61
N ALA A 80 21.70 -20.46 6.49
CA ALA A 80 20.32 -20.14 6.87
C ALA A 80 20.20 -18.73 7.48
N LYS A 81 21.18 -18.31 8.29
CA LYS A 81 21.23 -16.96 8.89
C LYS A 81 21.39 -15.88 7.81
N TRP A 82 22.26 -16.12 6.83
CA TRP A 82 22.46 -15.20 5.71
C TRP A 82 21.22 -15.14 4.82
N ALA A 83 20.59 -16.29 4.54
CA ALA A 83 19.33 -16.37 3.80
C ALA A 83 18.22 -15.56 4.50
N CYS A 84 18.09 -15.65 5.83
CA CYS A 84 17.14 -14.83 6.59
C CYS A 84 17.41 -13.33 6.49
N LEU A 85 18.69 -12.91 6.60
CA LEU A 85 19.07 -11.51 6.46
C LEU A 85 18.77 -10.97 5.04
N ARG A 86 19.07 -11.77 4.01
CA ARG A 86 18.78 -11.45 2.61
C ARG A 86 17.28 -11.25 2.40
N ARG A 87 16.44 -12.20 2.82
CA ARG A 87 14.97 -12.11 2.71
C ARG A 87 14.39 -10.91 3.47
N ALA A 88 14.93 -10.59 4.65
CA ALA A 88 14.53 -9.40 5.39
C ALA A 88 14.88 -8.10 4.66
N THR A 89 16.03 -8.08 3.99
CA THR A 89 16.49 -6.93 3.18
C THR A 89 15.66 -6.76 1.92
N GLU A 90 15.35 -7.87 1.24
CA GLU A 90 14.45 -7.90 0.07
C GLU A 90 13.05 -7.40 0.45
N ALA A 91 12.48 -7.87 1.57
CA ALA A 91 11.16 -7.42 2.05
C ALA A 91 11.14 -5.93 2.40
N GLU A 92 12.17 -5.40 3.10
CA GLU A 92 12.29 -3.96 3.39
C GLU A 92 12.38 -3.14 2.09
N GLY A 93 13.20 -3.56 1.13
CA GLY A 93 13.35 -2.90 -0.16
C GLY A 93 12.06 -2.89 -0.99
N ALA A 94 11.34 -4.02 -1.03
CA ALA A 94 10.05 -4.12 -1.73
C ALA A 94 8.99 -3.20 -1.10
N VAL A 95 8.93 -3.14 0.22
CA VAL A 95 8.04 -2.19 0.91
C VAL A 95 8.43 -0.76 0.59
N GLU A 96 9.72 -0.39 0.64
CA GLU A 96 10.16 0.97 0.31
C GLU A 96 9.82 1.37 -1.14
N ALA A 97 9.94 0.44 -2.10
CA ALA A 97 9.50 0.64 -3.48
C ALA A 97 7.98 0.87 -3.58
N LEU A 98 7.18 0.10 -2.81
CA LEU A 98 5.73 0.29 -2.74
C LEU A 98 5.36 1.66 -2.16
N LEU A 99 6.10 2.13 -1.16
CA LEU A 99 5.91 3.46 -0.58
C LEU A 99 6.26 4.58 -1.58
N ALA A 100 7.32 4.41 -2.37
CA ALA A 100 7.67 5.34 -3.45
C ALA A 100 6.53 5.44 -4.47
N ARG A 101 5.99 4.28 -4.91
CA ARG A 101 4.84 4.23 -5.80
C ARG A 101 3.62 4.96 -5.23
N VAL A 102 3.23 4.66 -3.99
CA VAL A 102 2.08 5.29 -3.34
C VAL A 102 2.25 6.82 -3.26
N SER A 103 3.45 7.30 -2.95
CA SER A 103 3.73 8.74 -2.89
C SER A 103 3.65 9.45 -4.25
N ALA A 104 3.88 8.73 -5.35
CA ALA A 104 3.77 9.26 -6.70
C ALA A 104 2.32 9.21 -7.23
N GLU A 105 1.52 8.27 -6.74
CA GLU A 105 0.15 8.06 -7.22
C GLU A 105 -0.89 8.89 -6.45
N ARG A 106 -0.54 9.40 -5.25
CA ARG A 106 -1.51 9.98 -4.30
C ARG A 106 -0.94 11.17 -3.54
N ARG A 107 -1.75 12.22 -3.38
CA ARG A 107 -1.52 13.23 -2.35
C ARG A 107 -1.81 12.63 -0.99
N LEU A 108 -0.81 12.63 -0.11
CA LEU A 108 -0.89 11.99 1.20
C LEU A 108 -1.10 13.04 2.29
N THR A 109 -1.99 12.74 3.23
CA THR A 109 -2.13 13.54 4.45
C THR A 109 -0.92 13.31 5.37
N ALA A 110 -0.68 14.23 6.31
CA ALA A 110 0.40 14.07 7.30
C ALA A 110 0.29 12.74 8.07
N GLU A 111 -0.93 12.33 8.41
CA GLU A 111 -1.21 11.08 9.10
C GLU A 111 -0.89 9.84 8.25
N GLN A 112 -1.25 9.87 6.95
CA GLN A 112 -0.91 8.80 6.03
C GLN A 112 0.61 8.69 5.87
N ILE A 113 1.31 9.82 5.76
CA ILE A 113 2.77 9.87 5.73
C ILE A 113 3.37 9.24 6.99
N ASP A 114 2.84 9.57 8.18
CA ASP A 114 3.32 9.00 9.44
C ASP A 114 3.02 7.51 9.55
N THR A 115 1.86 7.05 9.09
CA THR A 115 1.50 5.63 9.05
C THR A 115 2.44 4.84 8.13
N LEU A 116 2.67 5.33 6.91
CA LEU A 116 3.58 4.70 5.94
C LEU A 116 5.04 4.73 6.40
N GLY A 117 5.47 5.85 7.02
CA GLY A 117 6.80 5.98 7.59
C GLY A 117 7.04 5.04 8.78
N ALA A 118 6.04 4.92 9.67
CA ALA A 118 6.05 3.95 10.76
C ALA A 118 6.07 2.50 10.26
N LEU A 119 5.30 2.18 9.22
CA LEU A 119 5.32 0.85 8.58
C LEU A 119 6.72 0.51 8.10
N ARG A 120 7.37 1.42 7.35
CA ARG A 120 8.75 1.24 6.87
C ARG A 120 9.72 0.96 8.01
N GLN A 121 9.60 1.72 9.11
CA GLN A 121 10.46 1.52 10.28
C GLN A 121 10.24 0.19 10.97
N ALA A 122 9.03 -0.36 10.97
CA ALA A 122 8.78 -1.69 11.53
C ALA A 122 9.56 -2.78 10.76
N PHE A 123 9.52 -2.76 9.42
CA PHE A 123 10.34 -3.67 8.59
C PHE A 123 11.84 -3.45 8.84
N LYS A 124 12.29 -2.19 8.89
CA LYS A 124 13.69 -1.85 9.15
C LYS A 124 14.17 -2.29 10.54
N ALA A 125 13.35 -2.11 11.56
CA ALA A 125 13.66 -2.53 12.93
C ALA A 125 13.87 -4.04 12.99
N ALA A 126 13.01 -4.80 12.31
CA ALA A 126 13.14 -6.24 12.24
C ALA A 126 14.41 -6.71 11.50
N ARG A 127 14.70 -6.18 10.30
CA ARG A 127 15.95 -6.50 9.60
C ARG A 127 17.17 -6.13 10.44
N ARG A 128 17.16 -4.99 11.14
CA ARG A 128 18.26 -4.59 12.03
C ARG A 128 18.44 -5.57 13.20
N THR A 129 17.36 -6.12 13.74
CA THR A 129 17.39 -7.15 14.79
C THR A 129 18.01 -8.45 14.28
N ILE A 130 17.60 -8.91 13.10
CA ILE A 130 18.21 -10.06 12.39
C ILE A 130 19.70 -9.84 12.17
N ARG A 131 20.07 -8.69 11.59
CA ARG A 131 21.48 -8.32 11.35
C ARG A 131 22.33 -8.30 12.63
N ARG A 132 21.72 -8.00 13.78
CA ARG A 132 22.40 -7.95 15.09
C ARG A 132 22.50 -9.33 15.76
N GLY A 133 22.02 -10.41 15.14
CA GLY A 133 22.09 -11.74 15.75
C GLY A 133 21.09 -11.93 16.90
N ARG A 134 20.06 -11.09 17.03
CA ARG A 134 19.13 -11.13 18.16
C ARG A 134 17.76 -11.67 17.74
N PRO A 135 17.04 -12.41 18.60
CA PRO A 135 15.64 -12.73 18.34
C PRO A 135 14.80 -11.45 18.36
N LEU A 136 13.73 -11.42 17.58
CA LEU A 136 12.72 -10.37 17.75
C LEU A 136 11.83 -10.76 18.94
N ALA A 137 11.65 -9.84 19.87
CA ALA A 137 10.86 -10.01 21.09
C ALA A 137 9.35 -9.90 20.84
N TRP A 138 8.86 -10.55 19.79
CA TRP A 138 7.44 -10.59 19.40
C TRP A 138 6.83 -11.96 19.78
N SER A 139 7.15 -12.44 20.97
CA SER A 139 6.83 -13.79 21.43
C SER A 139 5.33 -14.05 21.64
N SER A 140 4.52 -13.00 21.76
CA SER A 140 3.07 -13.10 21.91
C SER A 140 2.33 -12.22 20.89
N ALA A 141 1.08 -12.60 20.61
CA ALA A 141 0.18 -11.82 19.80
C ALA A 141 -0.11 -10.43 20.40
N GLU A 142 0.15 -10.26 21.70
CA GLU A 142 -0.07 -9.05 22.49
C GLU A 142 1.17 -8.16 22.64
N SER A 143 2.34 -8.63 22.19
CA SER A 143 3.57 -7.84 22.26
C SER A 143 3.37 -6.50 21.54
N GLU A 144 3.61 -5.41 22.26
CA GLU A 144 3.29 -4.06 21.79
C GLU A 144 3.86 -3.75 20.39
N PRO A 145 5.14 -4.08 20.07
CA PRO A 145 5.69 -3.80 18.75
C PRO A 145 5.03 -4.63 17.64
N TYR A 146 4.60 -5.86 17.93
CA TYR A 146 3.93 -6.71 16.95
C TYR A 146 2.50 -6.27 16.69
N LEU A 147 1.75 -5.91 17.74
CA LEU A 147 0.42 -5.31 17.59
C LEU A 147 0.47 -4.01 16.77
N ALA A 148 1.44 -3.15 17.09
CA ALA A 148 1.65 -1.92 16.32
C ALA A 148 1.95 -2.22 14.86
N PHE A 149 2.82 -3.21 14.58
CA PHE A 149 3.14 -3.59 13.22
C PHE A 149 1.93 -4.13 12.44
N LYS A 150 1.11 -5.00 13.05
CA LYS A 150 -0.16 -5.46 12.45
C LYS A 150 -1.09 -4.30 12.13
N GLY A 151 -1.23 -3.36 13.06
CA GLY A 151 -2.04 -2.15 12.89
C GLY A 151 -1.58 -1.31 11.71
N LEU A 152 -0.26 -1.09 11.59
CA LEU A 152 0.33 -0.34 10.49
C LEU A 152 0.11 -1.03 9.13
N VAL A 153 0.30 -2.36 9.08
CA VAL A 153 0.05 -3.15 7.86
C VAL A 153 -1.41 -3.08 7.46
N ALA A 154 -2.34 -3.21 8.41
CA ALA A 154 -3.78 -3.10 8.14
C ALA A 154 -4.16 -1.69 7.64
N ALA A 155 -3.70 -0.64 8.32
CA ALA A 155 -3.99 0.75 7.94
C ALA A 155 -3.40 1.10 6.57
N ALA A 156 -2.15 0.70 6.29
CA ALA A 156 -1.54 0.88 4.98
C ALA A 156 -2.24 0.05 3.90
N GLY A 157 -2.69 -1.17 4.22
CA GLY A 157 -3.47 -2.00 3.31
C GLY A 157 -4.80 -1.35 2.92
N VAL A 158 -5.51 -0.77 3.89
CA VAL A 158 -6.74 0.02 3.63
C VAL A 158 -6.41 1.21 2.73
N LEU A 159 -5.38 1.99 3.08
CA LEU A 159 -4.94 3.14 2.29
C LEU A 159 -4.63 2.75 0.84
N MET A 160 -3.88 1.68 0.62
CA MET A 160 -3.50 1.20 -0.71
C MET A 160 -4.68 0.62 -1.49
N ALA A 161 -5.63 -0.03 -0.82
CA ALA A 161 -6.82 -0.58 -1.46
C ALA A 161 -7.88 0.49 -1.81
N SER A 162 -7.92 1.59 -1.07
CA SER A 162 -8.85 2.70 -1.34
C SER A 162 -8.58 3.30 -2.72
N PRO A 163 -9.63 3.64 -3.50
CA PRO A 163 -9.44 4.27 -4.80
C PRO A 163 -8.78 5.64 -4.66
N ALA A 164 -7.68 5.88 -5.39
CA ALA A 164 -7.14 7.22 -5.55
C ALA A 164 -8.04 8.05 -6.47
N ASP A 165 -8.28 9.33 -6.13
CA ASP A 165 -8.92 10.26 -7.06
C ASP A 165 -7.92 10.61 -8.18
N PRO A 166 -8.21 10.30 -9.46
CA PRO A 166 -7.32 10.63 -10.57
C PRO A 166 -7.05 12.14 -10.70
N ARG A 167 -7.93 12.99 -10.16
CA ARG A 167 -7.79 14.45 -10.16
C ARG A 167 -6.88 14.96 -9.04
N ASP A 168 -6.60 14.14 -8.04
CA ASP A 168 -5.83 14.49 -6.84
C ASP A 168 -4.42 13.86 -6.86
N ARG A 169 -3.84 13.72 -8.06
CA ARG A 169 -2.47 13.24 -8.21
C ARG A 169 -1.47 14.33 -7.82
N PRO A 170 -0.41 13.98 -7.09
CA PRO A 170 0.62 14.94 -6.73
C PRO A 170 1.47 15.30 -7.95
N ASP A 171 2.04 16.50 -7.95
CA ASP A 171 3.14 16.78 -8.86
C ASP A 171 4.43 16.06 -8.41
N ALA A 172 5.48 16.08 -9.25
CA ALA A 172 6.73 15.39 -8.96
C ALA A 172 7.42 15.90 -7.68
N ALA A 173 7.31 17.19 -7.37
CA ALA A 173 7.94 17.79 -6.20
C ALA A 173 7.17 17.43 -4.91
N GLU A 174 5.85 17.39 -4.96
CA GLU A 174 4.97 16.91 -3.90
C GLU A 174 5.23 15.44 -3.59
N ALA A 175 5.28 14.58 -4.62
CA ALA A 175 5.59 13.16 -4.47
C ALA A 175 6.96 12.95 -3.81
N ALA A 176 7.99 13.67 -4.26
CA ALA A 176 9.34 13.59 -3.68
C ALA A 176 9.38 14.07 -2.22
N ARG A 177 8.64 15.14 -1.87
CA ARG A 177 8.51 15.60 -0.48
C ARG A 177 7.82 14.58 0.40
N ALA A 178 6.72 13.99 -0.08
CA ALA A 178 5.99 12.95 0.63
C ALA A 178 6.87 11.72 0.86
N PHE A 179 7.57 11.23 -0.18
CA PHE A 179 8.47 10.08 -0.05
C PHE A 179 9.64 10.35 0.90
N ARG A 180 10.25 11.54 0.85
CA ARG A 180 11.28 11.96 1.80
C ARG A 180 10.75 12.00 3.23
N ALA A 181 9.52 12.44 3.43
CA ALA A 181 8.89 12.47 4.75
C ALA A 181 8.59 11.05 5.28
N ILE A 182 8.14 10.14 4.43
CA ILE A 182 7.94 8.70 4.75
C ILE A 182 9.27 8.05 5.14
N THR A 183 10.35 8.34 4.40
CA THR A 183 11.68 7.73 4.61
C THR A 183 12.51 8.41 5.70
N GLY A 184 11.98 9.46 6.34
CA GLY A 184 12.64 10.19 7.42
C GLY A 184 12.94 9.34 8.66
N ASN A 185 13.99 9.71 9.39
CA ASN A 185 14.39 9.04 10.64
C ASN A 185 13.47 9.35 11.83
N ARG A 186 12.60 10.37 11.73
CA ARG A 186 11.65 10.75 12.80
C ARG A 186 10.71 9.61 13.25
N HIS A 187 10.50 8.63 12.37
CA HIS A 187 9.65 7.48 12.61
C HIS A 187 10.32 6.41 13.50
N GLU A 188 11.65 6.44 13.64
CA GLU A 188 12.43 5.39 14.33
C GLU A 188 12.02 5.21 15.80
N THR A 189 11.67 6.29 16.48
CA THR A 189 11.26 6.29 17.89
C THR A 189 9.74 6.28 18.08
N THR A 190 8.96 6.49 17.01
CA THR A 190 7.51 6.75 17.12
C THR A 190 6.64 5.69 16.43
N TRP A 191 7.24 4.75 15.70
CA TRP A 191 6.47 3.80 14.89
C TRP A 191 5.50 2.94 15.71
N THR A 192 5.91 2.46 16.89
CA THR A 192 5.04 1.66 17.78
C THR A 192 3.84 2.48 18.25
N ALA A 193 4.07 3.73 18.67
CA ALA A 193 3.00 4.63 19.09
C ALA A 193 2.02 4.94 17.95
N THR A 194 2.55 5.11 16.73
CA THR A 194 1.74 5.33 15.52
C THR A 194 0.89 4.11 15.19
N GLY A 195 1.45 2.90 15.26
CA GLY A 195 0.70 1.67 15.06
C GLY A 195 -0.43 1.47 16.09
N ARG A 196 -0.19 1.81 17.36
CA ARG A 196 -1.26 1.79 18.38
C ARG A 196 -2.41 2.74 18.03
N ARG A 197 -2.10 3.98 17.60
CA ARG A 197 -3.13 4.94 17.18
C ARG A 197 -3.91 4.44 15.96
N ALA A 198 -3.25 3.73 15.04
CA ALA A 198 -3.90 3.15 13.87
C ALA A 198 -4.93 2.06 14.25
N VAL A 199 -4.67 1.27 15.30
CA VAL A 199 -5.61 0.26 15.83
C VAL A 199 -6.72 0.87 16.68
N ALA A 200 -6.39 1.88 17.49
CA ALA A 200 -7.30 2.46 18.47
C ALA A 200 -8.39 3.35 17.86
N ARG A 201 -8.29 3.71 16.58
CA ARG A 201 -9.36 4.48 15.93
C ARG A 201 -10.56 3.57 15.68
N PRO A 202 -11.71 3.80 16.33
CA PRO A 202 -12.95 3.22 15.85
C PRO A 202 -13.11 3.70 14.41
N GLY A 203 -13.39 2.77 13.49
CA GLY A 203 -13.58 3.11 12.09
C GLY A 203 -14.62 4.20 11.97
N THR A 204 -14.19 5.43 11.71
CA THR A 204 -15.05 6.49 11.17
C THR A 204 -15.37 6.08 9.74
N ALA A 205 -16.20 5.06 9.61
CA ALA A 205 -17.02 4.84 8.45
C ALA A 205 -18.09 5.96 8.45
N GLU A 206 -17.66 7.21 8.31
CA GLU A 206 -18.45 8.14 7.50
C GLU A 206 -18.23 7.69 6.05
N LEU A 207 -18.89 6.58 5.71
CA LEU A 207 -19.24 6.29 4.33
C LEU A 207 -20.20 7.43 3.94
N ARG A 208 -19.63 8.52 3.40
CA ARG A 208 -20.45 9.49 2.67
C ARG A 208 -21.14 8.72 1.54
N PRO A 209 -22.48 8.76 1.47
CA PRO A 209 -23.24 8.11 0.40
C PRO A 209 -22.85 8.62 -0.98
#